data_AF-A0A850QHY5-F1
#
_entry.id   AF-A0A850QHY5-F1
#
_cell.length_a   1.000
_cell.length_b   1.000
_cell.length_c   1.000
_cell.angle_alpha   90.00
_cell.angle_beta   90.00
_cell.angle_gamma   90.00
#
_symmetry.space_group_name_H-M   'P 1'
#
loop_
_entity.id
_entity.type
_entity.pdbx_description
1 polymer ?
#
loop_
_entity_poly.entity_id
_entity_poly.type
_entity_poly.pdbx_seq_one_letter_code
_entity_poly.pdbx_strand_id
1 'polypeptide(L)'
;METLYSGFQAVIGVLLHAYDFLLYLQDYVYQFFTYLSIHLMILYIELKIYFFNIAGSVATKILQQYGVYDLIEVVFNKLPSSLRFILNAYGIPQGFRIIFDAYASSLLLRFIGK
;
A
#
# COMPACT_ATOMS: atom_id res chain seq x y z
N MET A 1 0.51 58.09 -24.80
CA MET A 1 1.54 57.17 -25.34
C MET A 1 2.00 56.17 -24.29
N GLU A 2 2.27 56.57 -23.05
CA GLU A 2 2.67 55.64 -21.97
C GLU A 2 1.62 54.59 -21.60
N THR A 3 0.33 54.94 -21.53
CA THR A 3 -0.74 53.99 -21.17
C THR A 3 -0.93 52.90 -22.22
N LEU A 4 -0.91 53.25 -23.51
CA LEU A 4 -0.94 52.29 -24.61
C LEU A 4 0.30 51.37 -24.61
N TYR A 5 1.47 51.92 -24.31
CA TYR A 5 2.72 51.16 -24.24
C TYR A 5 2.73 50.17 -23.05
N SER A 6 2.25 50.60 -21.88
CA SER A 6 2.10 49.73 -20.70
C SER A 6 1.08 48.61 -20.92
N GLY A 7 -0.03 48.90 -21.61
CA GLY A 7 -1.04 47.91 -21.96
C GLY A 7 -0.50 46.86 -22.93
N PHE A 8 0.31 47.28 -23.90
CA PHE A 8 0.95 46.36 -24.85
C PHE A 8 1.99 45.46 -24.17
N GLN A 9 2.78 45.99 -23.23
CA GLN A 9 3.70 45.19 -22.43
C GLN A 9 2.98 44.18 -21.54
N ALA A 10 1.84 44.55 -20.93
CA ALA A 10 1.05 43.63 -20.12
C ALA A 10 0.52 42.44 -20.96
N VAL A 11 0.03 42.70 -22.18
CA VAL A 11 -0.45 41.65 -23.08
C VAL A 11 0.69 40.73 -23.53
N ILE A 12 1.85 41.29 -23.87
CA ILE A 12 3.03 40.50 -24.24
C ILE A 12 3.53 39.66 -23.04
N GLY A 13 3.55 40.23 -21.83
CA GLY A 13 3.94 39.52 -20.63
C GLY A 13 3.04 38.32 -20.34
N VAL A 14 1.71 38.47 -20.49
CA VAL A 14 0.75 37.37 -20.33
C VAL A 14 0.97 36.27 -21.38
N LEU A 15 1.26 36.65 -22.63
CA LEU A 15 1.52 35.67 -23.71
C LEU A 15 2.84 34.91 -23.50
N LEU A 16 3.89 35.58 -23.03
CA LEU A 16 5.16 34.94 -22.69
C LEU A 16 5.00 33.97 -21.53
N HIS A 17 4.31 34.36 -20.45
CA HIS A 17 4.05 33.46 -19.32
C HIS A 17 3.17 32.26 -19.71
N ALA A 18 2.22 32.43 -20.62
CA ALA A 18 1.41 31.32 -21.12
C ALA A 18 2.24 30.34 -21.97
N TYR A 19 3.18 30.85 -22.77
CA TYR A 19 4.10 30.04 -23.55
C TYR A 19 5.10 29.28 -22.67
N ASP A 20 5.69 29.96 -21.69
CA ASP A 20 6.59 29.35 -20.72
C ASP A 20 5.88 28.26 -19.90
N PHE A 21 4.64 28.51 -19.49
CA PHE A 21 3.82 27.52 -18.79
C PHE A 21 3.64 26.23 -19.61
N LEU A 22 3.39 26.33 -20.91
CA LEU A 22 3.24 25.17 -21.79
C LEU A 22 4.56 24.40 -21.96
N LEU A 23 5.70 25.10 -22.00
CA LEU A 23 7.01 24.46 -22.08
C LEU A 23 7.35 23.69 -20.80
N TYR A 24 7.14 24.29 -19.63
CA TYR A 24 7.46 23.66 -18.35
C TYR A 24 6.46 22.58 -17.92
N LEU A 25 5.26 22.55 -18.51
CA LEU A 25 4.23 21.54 -18.22
C LEU A 25 4.80 20.11 -18.37
N GLN A 26 5.57 19.85 -19.42
CA GLN A 26 6.15 18.53 -19.66
C GLN A 26 7.16 18.14 -18.57
N ASP A 27 8.03 19.08 -18.16
CA ASP A 27 9.01 18.84 -17.09
C ASP A 27 8.32 18.59 -15.74
N TYR A 28 7.26 19.34 -15.43
CA TYR A 28 6.48 19.10 -14.21
C TYR A 28 5.83 17.72 -14.19
N VAL A 29 5.28 17.27 -15.32
CA VAL A 29 4.70 15.92 -15.43
C VAL A 29 5.78 14.84 -15.26
N TYR A 30 6.94 15.01 -15.89
CA TYR A 30 8.05 14.05 -15.76
C TYR A 30 8.57 13.96 -14.32
N GLN A 31 8.74 15.10 -13.65
CA GLN A 31 9.15 15.14 -12.24
C GLN A 31 8.11 14.50 -11.32
N PHE A 32 6.82 14.73 -11.59
CA PHE A 32 5.72 14.12 -10.84
C PHE A 32 5.75 12.59 -10.93
N PHE A 33 5.89 12.03 -12.14
CA PHE A 33 5.98 10.57 -12.31
C PHE A 33 7.25 9.97 -11.69
N THR A 34 8.37 10.69 -11.78
CA THR A 34 9.61 10.27 -11.14
C THR A 34 9.43 10.20 -9.62
N TYR A 35 8.87 11.23 -9.00
CA TYR A 35 8.59 11.25 -7.56
C TYR A 35 7.60 10.16 -7.15
N LEU A 36 6.52 9.99 -7.91
CA LEU A 36 5.49 8.97 -7.67
C LEU A 36 6.07 7.55 -7.72
N SER A 37 6.93 7.25 -8.70
CA SER A 37 7.53 5.93 -8.86
C SER A 37 8.46 5.56 -7.70
N ILE A 38 9.27 6.50 -7.23
CA ILE A 38 10.13 6.32 -6.06
C ILE A 38 9.27 6.08 -4.81
N HIS A 39 8.22 6.88 -4.62
CA HIS A 39 7.33 6.74 -3.47
C HIS A 39 6.60 5.38 -3.46
N LEU A 40 6.14 4.91 -4.62
CA LEU A 40 5.52 3.59 -4.75
C LEU A 40 6.50 2.45 -4.44
N MET A 41 7.77 2.59 -4.82
CA MET A 41 8.80 1.60 -4.49
C MET A 41 9.08 1.55 -2.98
N ILE A 42 9.15 2.71 -2.32
CA ILE A 42 9.31 2.79 -0.86
C ILE A 42 8.11 2.13 -0.16
N LEU A 43 6.88 2.50 -0.56
CA LEU A 43 5.65 1.91 -0.02
C LEU A 43 5.63 0.39 -0.19
N TYR A 44 6.04 -0.12 -1.34
CA TYR A 44 6.12 -1.56 -1.60
C TYR A 44 7.07 -2.28 -0.62
N ILE A 45 8.25 -1.71 -0.36
CA ILE A 45 9.23 -2.28 0.56
C ILE A 45 8.73 -2.22 2.01
N GLU A 46 8.18 -1.08 2.45
CA GLU A 46 7.61 -0.94 3.80
C GLU A 46 6.49 -1.95 4.06
N LEU A 47 5.62 -2.16 3.06
CA LEU A 47 4.52 -3.11 3.14
C LEU A 47 5.02 -4.56 3.23
N LYS A 48 6.11 -4.91 2.54
CA LYS A 48 6.78 -6.22 2.71
C LYS A 48 7.36 -6.40 4.11
N ILE A 49 8.03 -5.38 4.64
CA ILE A 49 8.60 -5.41 6.00
C ILE A 49 7.48 -5.52 7.05
N TYR A 50 6.38 -4.79 6.87
CA TYR A 50 5.22 -4.85 7.74
C TYR A 50 4.61 -6.26 7.80
N PHE A 51 4.42 -6.90 6.64
CA PHE A 51 3.95 -8.28 6.60
C PHE A 51 4.94 -9.28 7.21
N PHE A 52 6.24 -9.06 7.06
CA PHE A 52 7.25 -9.89 7.71
C PHE A 52 7.19 -9.78 9.24
N ASN A 53 7.04 -8.56 9.77
CA ASN A 53 6.89 -8.33 11.21
C ASN A 53 5.59 -8.93 11.76
N ILE A 54 4.48 -8.85 11.01
CA ILE A 54 3.23 -9.53 11.35
C ILE A 54 3.46 -11.04 11.38
N ALA A 55 4.06 -11.62 10.35
CA ALA A 55 4.32 -13.05 10.28
C ALA A 55 5.20 -13.52 11.46
N GLY A 56 6.22 -12.75 11.83
CA GLY A 56 7.05 -13.01 13.00
C GLY A 56 6.27 -12.93 14.31
N SER A 57 5.50 -11.86 14.53
CA SER A 57 4.68 -11.69 15.72
C SER A 57 3.63 -12.80 15.86
N VAL A 58 3.00 -13.17 14.75
CA VAL A 58 2.04 -14.27 14.72
C VAL A 58 2.75 -15.58 15.02
N ALA A 59 3.87 -15.92 14.36
CA ALA A 59 4.63 -17.14 14.65
C ALA A 59 5.04 -17.24 16.12
N THR A 60 5.47 -16.14 16.76
CA THR A 60 5.75 -16.12 18.20
C THR A 60 4.48 -16.38 19.02
N LYS A 61 3.33 -15.82 18.64
CA LYS A 61 2.05 -16.09 19.31
C LYS A 61 1.56 -17.53 19.11
N ILE A 62 1.75 -18.12 17.93
CA ILE A 62 1.43 -19.54 17.66
C ILE A 62 2.29 -20.45 18.54
N LEU A 63 3.58 -20.18 18.63
CA LEU A 63 4.50 -20.95 19.47
C LEU A 63 4.22 -20.78 20.97
N GLN A 64 3.71 -19.61 21.38
CA GLN A 64 3.35 -19.34 22.78
C GLN A 64 1.93 -19.81 23.14
N GLN A 65 1.02 -19.92 22.17
CA GLN A 65 -0.37 -20.28 22.39
C GLN A 65 -0.85 -21.17 21.23
N TYR A 66 -0.92 -22.47 21.48
CA TYR A 66 -1.68 -23.44 20.68
C TYR A 66 -3.20 -23.13 20.76
N GLY A 67 -3.60 -21.98 20.22
CA GLY A 67 -4.98 -21.45 20.24
C GLY A 67 -5.27 -20.57 19.01
N VAL A 68 -4.56 -20.82 17.90
CA VAL A 68 -4.62 -20.00 16.67
C VAL A 68 -5.99 -20.06 16.02
N TYR A 69 -6.60 -21.24 16.03
CA TYR A 69 -7.95 -21.45 15.50
C TYR A 69 -9.00 -20.68 16.29
N ASP A 70 -8.91 -20.70 17.62
CA ASP A 70 -9.82 -19.97 18.52
C ASP A 70 -9.61 -18.45 18.40
N LEU A 71 -8.37 -17.99 18.30
CA LEU A 71 -8.06 -16.56 18.14
C LEU A 71 -8.60 -16.01 16.81
N ILE A 72 -8.47 -16.76 15.72
CA ILE A 72 -9.02 -16.36 14.41
C ILE A 72 -10.54 -16.28 14.49
N GLU A 73 -11.22 -17.27 15.06
CA GLU A 73 -12.68 -17.23 15.21
C GLU A 73 -13.16 -16.11 16.15
N VAL A 74 -12.46 -15.87 17.26
CA VAL A 74 -12.80 -14.79 18.20
C VAL A 74 -12.60 -13.41 17.57
N VAL A 75 -11.52 -13.21 16.81
CA VAL A 75 -11.26 -11.94 16.11
C VAL A 75 -12.23 -11.75 14.95
N PHE A 76 -12.54 -12.82 14.21
CA PHE A 76 -13.49 -12.77 13.09
C PHE A 76 -14.92 -12.48 13.57
N ASN A 77 -15.30 -12.98 14.75
CA ASN A 77 -16.59 -12.69 15.37
C ASN A 77 -16.68 -11.31 16.02
N LYS A 78 -15.55 -10.63 16.26
CA LYS A 78 -15.52 -9.23 16.71
C LYS A 78 -15.71 -8.22 15.57
N LEU A 79 -15.70 -8.66 14.32
CA LEU A 79 -15.93 -7.77 13.18
C LEU A 79 -17.41 -7.37 13.06
N PRO A 80 -17.69 -6.13 12.59
CA PRO A 80 -19.04 -5.69 12.29
C PRO A 80 -19.75 -6.68 11.34
N SER A 81 -21.04 -6.94 11.57
CA SER A 81 -21.79 -7.99 10.87
C SER A 81 -21.72 -7.90 9.34
N SER A 82 -21.74 -6.67 8.79
CA SER A 82 -21.64 -6.39 7.36
C SER A 82 -20.28 -6.78 6.79
N LEU A 83 -19.20 -6.53 7.53
CA LEU A 83 -17.84 -6.85 7.11
C LEU A 83 -17.57 -8.35 7.23
N ARG A 84 -18.05 -8.97 8.31
CA ARG A 84 -17.96 -10.41 8.53
C ARG A 84 -18.66 -11.20 7.42
N PHE A 85 -19.82 -10.72 6.95
CA PHE A 85 -20.55 -11.34 5.84
C PHE A 85 -19.74 -11.32 4.54
N ILE A 86 -19.17 -10.17 4.17
CA ILE A 86 -18.35 -10.03 2.97
C ILE A 86 -17.10 -10.91 3.07
N LEU A 87 -16.40 -10.88 4.20
CA LEU A 87 -15.18 -11.65 4.40
C LEU A 87 -15.42 -13.16 4.43
N ASN A 88 -16.59 -13.61 4.91
CA ASN A 88 -17.01 -15.01 4.78
C ASN A 88 -17.33 -15.39 3.33
N ALA A 89 -18.01 -14.51 2.59
CA ALA A 89 -18.34 -14.75 1.18
C ALA A 89 -17.08 -14.86 0.31
N TYR A 90 -16.02 -14.12 0.64
CA TYR A 90 -14.71 -14.19 -0.03
C TYR A 90 -13.80 -15.33 0.48
N GLY A 91 -14.25 -16.14 1.44
CA GLY A 91 -13.49 -17.29 1.94
C GLY A 91 -12.22 -16.93 2.72
N ILE A 92 -12.13 -15.69 3.22
CA ILE A 92 -10.95 -15.19 3.94
C ILE A 92 -10.62 -16.00 5.21
N PRO A 93 -11.60 -16.49 6.01
CA PRO A 93 -11.30 -17.37 7.14
C PRO A 93 -10.62 -18.67 6.74
N GLN A 94 -11.08 -19.32 5.66
CA GLN A 94 -10.47 -20.55 5.16
C GLN A 94 -9.08 -20.27 4.58
N GLY A 95 -8.90 -19.13 3.90
CA GLY A 95 -7.59 -18.68 3.40
C GLY A 95 -6.56 -18.50 4.52
N PHE A 96 -6.94 -17.88 5.63
CA PHE A 96 -6.06 -17.78 6.79
C PHE A 96 -5.70 -19.16 7.36
N ARG A 97 -6.66 -20.08 7.50
CA ARG A 97 -6.39 -21.45 7.96
C ARG A 97 -5.36 -22.17 7.07
N ILE A 98 -5.52 -22.11 5.75
CA ILE A 98 -4.59 -22.73 4.80
C ILE A 98 -3.18 -22.13 4.91
N ILE A 99 -3.05 -20.81 5.08
CA ILE A 99 -1.75 -20.14 5.27
C ILE A 99 -1.10 -20.63 6.58
N PHE A 100 -1.88 -20.79 7.65
CA PHE A 100 -1.36 -21.30 8.92
C PHE A 100 -0.98 -22.77 8.86
N ASP A 101 -1.76 -23.60 8.18
CA ASP A 101 -1.42 -25.02 7.93
C ASP A 101 -0.17 -25.16 7.05
N ALA A 102 -0.03 -24.33 6.01
CA ALA A 102 1.16 -24.29 5.17
C ALA A 102 2.39 -23.81 5.96
N TYR A 103 2.23 -22.86 6.87
CA TYR A 103 3.31 -22.38 7.72
C TYR A 103 3.74 -23.44 8.74
N ALA A 104 2.78 -24.07 9.43
CA ALA A 104 3.03 -25.19 10.35
C ALA A 104 3.70 -26.37 9.62
N SER A 105 3.23 -26.70 8.42
CA SER A 105 3.83 -27.74 7.57
C SER A 105 5.24 -27.37 7.12
N SER A 106 5.50 -26.12 6.75
CA SER A 106 6.85 -25.66 6.39
C SER A 106 7.83 -25.72 7.57
N LEU A 107 7.32 -25.50 8.78
CA LEU A 107 8.08 -25.54 10.02
C LEU A 107 8.39 -26.99 10.40
N LEU A 108 7.42 -27.91 10.28
CA LEU A 108 7.64 -29.35 10.43
C LEU A 108 8.64 -29.89 9.40
N LEU A 109 8.53 -29.49 8.13
CA LEU A 109 9.48 -29.89 7.08
C LEU A 109 10.91 -29.38 7.36
N ARG A 110 11.06 -28.24 8.04
CA ARG A 110 12.38 -27.74 8.50
C ARG A 110 12.96 -28.52 9.68
N PHE A 111 12.11 -29.14 10.51
CA PHE A 111 12.54 -29.97 11.64
C PHE A 111 12.76 -31.44 11.25
N ILE A 112 12.01 -31.97 10.28
CA ILE A 112 12.15 -33.35 9.78
C ILE A 112 13.19 -33.44 8.65
N GLY A 113 13.36 -32.38 7.86
CA GLY A 113 14.34 -32.31 6.77
C GLY A 113 15.77 -32.00 7.21
N LYS A 114 16.10 -32.18 8.49
CA LYS A 114 17.45 -32.14 9.05
C LYS A 114 17.73 -33.41 9.83
#